data_AF-K9BAT6-F1
#
_entry.id   AF-K9BAT6-F1
#
_cell.length_a   1.000
_cell.length_b   1.000
_cell.length_c   1.000
_cell.angle_alpha   90.00
_cell.angle_beta   90.00
_cell.angle_gamma   90.00
#
_symmetry.space_group_name_H-M   'P 1'
#
loop_
_entity.id
_entity.type
_entity.pdbx_description
1 polymer ?
#
loop_
_entity_poly.entity_id
_entity_poly.type
_entity_poly.pdbx_seq_one_letter_code
_entity_poly.pdbx_strand_id
1 'polypeptide(L)'
;MQDAIAIQSLKTDIALLRQHIYPPQFLEHVEGLPIYYGLKDEVDEYYRQWQPLIERAQQLCQPFMEDEVLDAIHLPSHLNLPLFFFHVDRIRINKTRAKESKTFRGVAALLEKCGQFETDQIFAMQEWLGSDDTAALVAHREFIDLRTYVFQHGQSDYTRTRFYMNGVILSVEPHFKLVDARDKPRKQRNDSYSDPIANNGTWKIFGKYR
;
A
#
# COMPACT_ATOMS: atom_id res chain seq x y z
N MET A 1 23.23 11.48 5.04
CA MET A 1 22.70 10.54 6.03
C MET A 1 21.38 11.13 6.50
N GLN A 2 20.24 10.50 6.20
CA GLN A 2 18.93 11.03 6.65
C GLN A 2 18.95 11.15 8.17
N ASP A 3 18.61 12.33 8.69
CA ASP A 3 18.56 12.58 10.12
C ASP A 3 17.40 11.78 10.72
N ALA A 4 17.72 10.62 11.30
CA ALA A 4 16.74 9.70 11.86
C ALA A 4 15.92 10.34 12.98
N ILE A 5 16.50 11.29 13.73
CA ILE A 5 15.81 12.02 14.79
C ILE A 5 14.80 12.99 14.16
N ALA A 6 15.21 13.73 13.13
CA ALA A 6 14.31 14.65 12.41
C ALA A 6 13.14 13.91 11.74
N ILE A 7 13.39 12.75 11.12
CA ILE A 7 12.34 11.90 10.54
C ILE A 7 11.39 11.38 11.62
N GLN A 8 11.91 10.96 12.78
CA GLN A 8 11.07 10.48 13.86
C GLN A 8 10.21 11.61 14.47
N SER A 9 10.77 12.81 14.65
CA SER A 9 10.01 14.00 15.07
C SER A 9 8.91 14.33 14.06
N LEU A 10 9.22 14.36 12.75
CA LEU A 10 8.24 14.60 11.70
C LEU A 10 7.07 13.59 11.76
N LYS A 11 7.36 12.30 11.96
CA LYS A 11 6.32 11.27 12.11
C LYS A 11 5.39 11.52 13.30
N THR A 12 5.95 11.95 14.43
CA THR A 12 5.16 12.31 15.61
C THR A 12 4.24 13.50 15.33
N ASP A 13 4.76 14.53 14.68
CA ASP A 13 3.99 15.74 14.34
C ASP A 13 2.86 15.42 13.35
N ILE A 14 3.15 14.60 12.34
CA ILE A 14 2.14 14.07 11.40
C ILE A 14 1.07 13.28 12.14
N ALA A 15 1.46 12.39 13.06
CA ALA A 15 0.51 11.59 13.82
C ALA A 15 -0.39 12.45 14.71
N LEU A 16 0.17 13.48 15.36
CA LEU A 16 -0.57 14.42 16.18
C LEU A 16 -1.58 15.21 15.34
N LEU A 17 -1.16 15.82 14.22
CA LEU A 17 -2.07 16.54 13.34
C LEU A 17 -3.19 15.64 12.83
N ARG A 18 -2.84 14.42 12.40
CA ARG A 18 -3.81 13.43 11.89
C ARG A 18 -4.90 13.12 12.92
N GLN A 19 -4.57 13.03 14.21
CA GLN A 19 -5.58 12.77 15.26
C GLN A 19 -6.63 13.89 15.37
N HIS A 20 -6.27 15.12 15.00
CA HIS A 20 -7.15 16.27 15.13
C HIS A 20 -8.00 16.53 13.88
N ILE A 21 -7.43 16.34 12.68
CA ILE A 21 -8.04 16.82 11.44
C ILE A 21 -8.39 15.70 10.44
N TYR A 22 -8.13 14.43 10.77
CA TYR A 22 -8.42 13.29 9.91
C TYR A 22 -9.42 12.33 10.58
N PRO A 23 -10.48 11.89 9.88
CA PRO A 23 -10.81 12.21 8.48
C PRO A 23 -11.32 13.65 8.30
N PRO A 24 -11.16 14.24 7.09
CA PRO A 24 -11.72 15.55 6.79
C PRO A 24 -13.25 15.50 6.90
N GLN A 25 -13.84 16.41 7.69
CA GLN A 25 -15.28 16.39 7.98
C GLN A 25 -16.15 17.08 6.93
N PHE A 26 -15.56 17.97 6.14
CA PHE A 26 -16.26 18.81 5.15
C PHE A 26 -16.07 18.34 3.71
N LEU A 27 -15.32 17.24 3.51
CA LEU A 27 -15.15 16.64 2.19
C LEU A 27 -16.10 15.45 2.04
N GLU A 28 -16.57 15.24 0.81
CA GLU A 28 -17.26 14.01 0.44
C GLU A 28 -16.30 12.83 0.55
N HIS A 29 -16.84 11.62 0.73
CA HIS A 29 -16.01 10.43 0.90
C HIS A 29 -16.58 9.22 0.16
N VAL A 30 -15.69 8.32 -0.24
CA VAL A 30 -16.06 7.04 -0.82
C VAL A 30 -16.40 6.07 0.31
N GLU A 31 -17.60 5.53 0.31
CA GLU A 31 -18.09 4.66 1.39
C GLU A 31 -17.12 3.50 1.68
N GLY A 32 -16.72 3.40 2.95
CA GLY A 32 -15.83 2.36 3.45
C GLY A 32 -14.38 2.44 2.98
N LEU A 33 -13.97 3.55 2.33
CA LEU A 33 -12.59 3.75 1.85
C LEU A 33 -12.06 5.12 2.29
N PRO A 34 -10.76 5.23 2.65
CA PRO A 34 -10.16 6.51 3.03
C PRO A 34 -9.81 7.35 1.79
N ILE A 35 -10.82 7.62 0.97
CA ILE A 35 -10.74 8.46 -0.23
C ILE A 35 -11.76 9.58 -0.05
N TYR A 36 -11.28 10.81 0.00
CA TYR A 36 -12.07 12.02 0.22
C TYR A 36 -11.92 12.95 -0.98
N TYR A 37 -12.96 13.69 -1.30
CA TYR A 37 -12.96 14.60 -2.44
C TYR A 37 -13.84 15.81 -2.21
N GLY A 38 -13.54 16.90 -2.89
CA GLY A 38 -14.31 18.14 -2.82
C GLY A 38 -13.89 19.13 -3.90
N LEU A 39 -14.51 20.30 -3.87
CA LEU A 39 -14.15 21.39 -4.75
C LEU A 39 -12.73 21.89 -4.43
N LYS A 40 -12.13 22.58 -5.40
CA LYS A 40 -10.76 23.10 -5.29
C LYS A 40 -10.54 23.89 -4.00
N ASP A 41 -11.42 24.84 -3.68
CA ASP A 41 -11.22 25.72 -2.53
C ASP A 41 -11.29 24.97 -1.18
N GLU A 42 -12.17 23.96 -1.09
CA GLU A 42 -12.32 23.11 0.11
C GLU A 42 -11.05 22.26 0.32
N VAL A 43 -10.55 21.67 -0.76
CA VAL A 43 -9.35 20.83 -0.70
C VAL A 43 -8.09 21.66 -0.48
N ASP A 44 -8.00 22.86 -1.07
CA ASP A 44 -6.90 23.80 -0.83
C ASP A 44 -6.88 24.24 0.65
N GLU A 45 -8.03 24.50 1.26
CA GLU A 45 -8.13 24.78 2.70
C GLU A 45 -7.68 23.59 3.56
N TYR A 46 -8.06 22.37 3.19
CA TYR A 46 -7.58 21.18 3.90
C TYR A 46 -6.07 20.98 3.72
N TYR A 47 -5.56 21.17 2.49
CA TYR A 47 -4.15 21.03 2.15
C TYR A 47 -3.26 22.01 2.93
N ARG A 48 -3.71 23.26 3.10
CA ARG A 48 -2.99 24.28 3.89
C ARG A 48 -2.63 23.82 5.30
N GLN A 49 -3.47 22.99 5.92
CA GLN A 49 -3.21 22.45 7.26
C GLN A 49 -2.05 21.44 7.27
N TRP A 50 -1.86 20.71 6.16
CA TRP A 50 -0.80 19.70 5.99
C TRP A 50 0.49 20.26 5.40
N GLN A 51 0.41 21.39 4.68
CA GLN A 51 1.49 21.97 3.91
C GLN A 51 2.82 22.08 4.68
N PRO A 52 2.88 22.59 5.93
CA PRO A 52 4.15 22.70 6.66
C PRO A 52 4.86 21.35 6.90
N LEU A 53 4.08 20.28 7.11
CA LEU A 53 4.61 18.94 7.34
C LEU A 53 5.03 18.27 6.02
N ILE A 54 4.31 18.55 4.93
CA ILE A 54 4.65 18.07 3.58
C ILE A 54 5.97 18.70 3.13
N GLU A 55 6.12 20.02 3.26
CA GLU A 55 7.34 20.73 2.87
C GLU A 55 8.55 20.24 3.68
N ARG A 56 8.38 20.07 4.99
CA ARG A 56 9.42 19.48 5.85
C ARG A 56 9.76 18.05 5.43
N ALA A 57 8.77 17.25 5.04
CA ALA A 57 9.01 15.90 4.54
C ALA A 57 9.79 15.90 3.22
N GLN A 58 9.47 16.78 2.28
CA GLN A 58 10.20 16.95 1.02
C GLN A 58 11.65 17.31 1.28
N GLN A 59 11.93 18.29 2.16
CA GLN A 59 13.29 18.67 2.53
C GLN A 59 14.10 17.51 3.13
N LEU A 60 13.49 16.72 4.03
CA LEU A 60 14.17 15.61 4.69
C LEU A 60 14.35 14.38 3.79
N CYS A 61 13.47 14.21 2.80
CA CYS A 61 13.47 13.05 1.91
C CYS A 61 14.09 13.34 0.54
N GLN A 62 14.46 14.59 0.25
CA GLN A 62 15.09 15.00 -1.00
C GLN A 62 16.35 14.16 -1.28
N PRO A 63 16.45 13.50 -2.45
CA PRO A 63 17.66 12.81 -2.85
C PRO A 63 18.84 13.77 -2.94
N PHE A 64 20.03 13.28 -2.56
CA PHE A 64 21.25 14.07 -2.67
C PHE A 64 21.58 14.27 -4.17
N MET A 65 21.77 15.53 -4.58
CA MET A 65 22.08 15.95 -5.97
C MET A 65 20.90 16.03 -6.97
N GLU A 66 19.64 16.04 -6.49
CA GLU A 66 18.49 16.37 -7.35
C GLU A 66 17.99 17.79 -7.06
N ASP A 67 18.01 18.64 -8.10
CA ASP A 67 17.55 20.04 -8.01
C ASP A 67 16.01 20.16 -8.07
N GLU A 68 15.32 19.16 -8.63
CA GLU A 68 13.85 19.14 -8.70
C GLU A 68 13.25 18.73 -7.35
N VAL A 69 12.34 19.55 -6.83
CA VAL A 69 11.63 19.24 -5.57
C VAL A 69 10.83 17.95 -5.73
N LEU A 70 11.07 17.00 -4.83
CA LEU A 70 10.34 15.73 -4.81
C LEU A 70 8.83 15.97 -4.69
N ASP A 71 8.05 15.45 -5.64
CA ASP A 71 6.58 15.52 -5.56
C ASP A 71 6.08 14.86 -4.26
N ALA A 72 5.16 15.54 -3.57
CA ALA A 72 4.56 15.08 -2.33
C ALA A 72 3.92 13.68 -2.45
N ILE A 73 3.38 13.34 -3.63
CA ILE A 73 2.79 12.00 -3.87
C ILE A 73 3.85 10.88 -3.90
N HIS A 74 5.13 11.23 -4.05
CA HIS A 74 6.26 10.32 -4.07
C HIS A 74 7.01 10.24 -2.72
N LEU A 75 6.55 10.99 -1.71
CA LEU A 75 7.09 10.88 -0.36
C LEU A 75 6.96 9.46 0.21
N PRO A 76 7.88 9.03 1.09
CA PRO A 76 7.83 7.69 1.66
C PRO A 76 6.51 7.40 2.39
N SER A 77 5.82 6.32 1.98
CA SER A 77 4.48 6.00 2.50
C SER A 77 4.43 5.82 4.02
N HIS A 78 5.54 5.40 4.62
CA HIS A 78 5.68 5.18 6.06
C HIS A 78 5.68 6.47 6.91
N LEU A 79 5.67 7.65 6.27
CA LEU A 79 5.42 8.92 6.94
C LEU A 79 3.93 9.11 7.28
N ASN A 80 3.03 8.35 6.62
CA ASN A 80 1.57 8.43 6.82
C ASN A 80 0.92 9.79 6.51
N LEU A 81 1.56 10.60 5.67
CA LEU A 81 0.93 11.80 5.08
C LEU A 81 -0.22 11.39 4.15
N PRO A 82 -1.36 12.11 4.13
CA PRO A 82 -2.37 11.91 3.10
C PRO A 82 -1.85 12.27 1.72
N LEU A 83 -2.33 11.57 0.69
CA LEU A 83 -1.93 11.80 -0.69
C LEU A 83 -2.92 12.77 -1.36
N PHE A 84 -2.43 13.92 -1.79
CA PHE A 84 -3.23 14.93 -2.46
C PHE A 84 -3.11 14.81 -3.97
N PHE A 85 -4.25 14.83 -4.67
CA PHE A 85 -4.32 14.97 -6.11
C PHE A 85 -5.22 16.14 -6.46
N PHE A 86 -4.74 17.03 -7.31
CA PHE A 86 -5.46 18.21 -7.76
C PHE A 86 -5.94 18.06 -9.19
N HIS A 87 -7.04 18.74 -9.52
CA HIS A 87 -7.65 18.74 -10.86
C HIS A 87 -7.97 17.33 -11.35
N VAL A 88 -8.80 16.59 -10.60
CA VAL A 88 -9.10 15.18 -10.90
C VAL A 88 -10.40 15.08 -11.71
N ASP A 89 -10.31 14.54 -12.92
CA ASP A 89 -11.47 14.26 -13.78
C ASP A 89 -12.17 12.95 -13.39
N ARG A 90 -11.40 11.96 -12.94
CA ARG A 90 -11.92 10.62 -12.67
C ARG A 90 -11.03 9.84 -11.72
N ILE A 91 -11.64 9.04 -10.87
CA ILE A 91 -10.95 7.90 -10.25
C ILE A 91 -11.57 6.58 -10.65
N ARG A 92 -10.75 5.54 -10.65
CA ARG A 92 -11.21 4.16 -10.76
C ARG A 92 -10.65 3.31 -9.64
N ILE A 93 -11.54 2.66 -8.90
CA ILE A 93 -11.17 1.79 -7.78
C ILE A 93 -11.25 0.34 -8.26
N ASN A 94 -10.14 -0.38 -8.14
CA ASN A 94 -10.07 -1.77 -8.56
C ASN A 94 -9.74 -2.68 -7.36
N LYS A 95 -10.42 -3.81 -7.29
CA LYS A 95 -10.09 -4.92 -6.39
C LYS A 95 -9.25 -5.94 -7.14
N THR A 96 -8.06 -6.22 -6.63
CA THR A 96 -7.18 -7.25 -7.17
C THR A 96 -6.89 -8.28 -6.09
N ARG A 97 -7.06 -9.57 -6.40
CA ARG A 97 -6.50 -10.63 -5.55
C ARG A 97 -4.99 -10.63 -5.76
N ALA A 98 -4.25 -10.40 -4.68
CA ALA A 98 -2.80 -10.39 -4.66
C ALA A 98 -2.29 -11.48 -3.72
N LYS A 99 -0.99 -11.73 -3.77
CA LYS A 99 -0.30 -12.62 -2.83
C LYS A 99 0.97 -11.97 -2.33
N GLU A 100 1.25 -12.17 -1.06
CA GLU A 100 2.56 -11.97 -0.47
C GLU A 100 3.33 -13.28 -0.60
N SER A 101 4.58 -13.21 -1.07
CA SER A 101 5.46 -14.36 -1.22
C SER A 101 6.73 -14.17 -0.41
N LYS A 102 7.05 -15.14 0.45
CA LYS A 102 8.30 -15.18 1.24
C LYS A 102 8.98 -16.52 1.05
N THR A 103 10.31 -16.52 0.95
CA THR A 103 11.10 -17.75 0.80
C THR A 103 11.88 -18.03 2.08
N PHE A 104 11.87 -19.27 2.52
CA PHE A 104 12.52 -19.75 3.74
C PHE A 104 13.40 -20.95 3.45
N ARG A 105 14.51 -21.05 4.18
CA ARG A 105 15.43 -22.19 4.18
C ARG A 105 15.44 -22.97 5.50
N GLY A 106 14.53 -22.62 6.41
CA GLY A 106 14.43 -23.24 7.72
C GLY A 106 13.03 -23.10 8.27
N VAL A 107 12.52 -24.19 8.83
CA VAL A 107 11.14 -24.24 9.37
C VAL A 107 10.97 -23.31 10.57
N ALA A 108 11.98 -23.17 11.44
CA ALA A 108 11.90 -22.27 12.59
C ALA A 108 11.61 -20.81 12.20
N ALA A 109 12.36 -20.25 11.23
CA ALA A 109 12.15 -18.90 10.73
C ALA A 109 10.80 -18.76 10.01
N LEU A 110 10.34 -19.83 9.35
CA LEU A 110 9.01 -19.86 8.74
C LEU A 110 7.92 -19.79 9.82
N LEU A 111 8.00 -20.59 10.88
CA LEU A 111 7.02 -20.57 11.97
C LEU A 111 6.99 -19.23 12.70
N GLU A 112 8.14 -18.60 12.92
CA GLU A 112 8.24 -17.26 13.52
C GLU A 112 7.48 -16.20 12.68
N LYS A 113 7.53 -16.29 11.35
CA LYS A 113 6.90 -15.30 10.45
C LYS A 113 5.49 -15.64 10.01
N CYS A 114 5.15 -16.91 9.87
CA CYS A 114 3.90 -17.39 9.28
C CYS A 114 2.94 -18.01 10.30
N GLY A 115 3.37 -18.15 11.56
CA GLY A 115 2.59 -18.79 12.61
C GLY A 115 2.73 -20.31 12.60
N GLN A 116 1.95 -20.96 13.45
CA GLN A 116 1.98 -22.40 13.62
C GLN A 116 1.22 -23.14 12.51
N PHE A 117 1.59 -24.41 12.32
CA PHE A 117 0.97 -25.38 11.42
C PHE A 117 0.80 -26.69 12.17
N GLU A 118 0.00 -27.59 11.62
CA GLU A 118 -0.17 -28.93 12.19
C GLU A 118 1.16 -29.69 12.21
N THR A 119 1.34 -30.57 13.18
CA THR A 119 2.61 -31.28 13.40
C THR A 119 3.08 -32.07 12.18
N ASP A 120 2.16 -32.76 11.49
CA ASP A 120 2.48 -33.52 10.27
C ASP A 120 2.94 -32.61 9.12
N GLN A 121 2.36 -31.41 9.03
CA GLN A 121 2.76 -30.40 8.05
C GLN A 121 4.16 -29.83 8.36
N ILE A 122 4.47 -29.66 9.66
CA ILE A 122 5.82 -29.26 10.10
C ILE A 122 6.85 -30.32 9.69
N PHE A 123 6.55 -31.60 9.89
CA PHE A 123 7.42 -32.69 9.44
C PHE A 123 7.60 -32.73 7.93
N ALA A 124 6.52 -32.60 7.15
CA ALA A 124 6.62 -32.55 5.69
C ALA A 124 7.47 -31.38 5.17
N MET A 125 7.38 -30.22 5.83
CA MET A 125 8.25 -29.07 5.53
C MET A 125 9.73 -29.34 5.84
N GLN A 126 10.02 -30.05 6.93
CA GLN A 126 11.40 -30.44 7.28
C GLN A 126 11.95 -31.46 6.30
N GLU A 127 11.16 -32.47 5.95
CA GLU A 127 11.52 -33.50 4.96
C GLU A 127 11.81 -32.87 3.60
N TRP A 128 10.98 -31.92 3.14
CA TRP A 128 11.23 -31.19 1.90
C TRP A 128 12.58 -30.48 1.90
N LEU A 129 12.90 -29.74 2.98
CA LEU A 129 14.18 -29.05 3.10
C LEU A 129 15.36 -30.01 3.21
N GLY A 130 15.15 -31.22 3.75
CA GLY A 130 16.16 -32.26 3.82
C GLY A 130 16.33 -33.06 2.52
N SER A 131 15.45 -32.87 1.53
CA SER A 131 15.48 -33.65 0.28
C SER A 131 16.59 -33.23 -0.69
N ASP A 132 17.00 -31.96 -0.66
CA ASP A 132 17.99 -31.39 -1.57
C ASP A 132 18.60 -30.09 -1.01
N ASP A 133 19.90 -29.85 -1.22
CA ASP A 133 20.60 -28.65 -0.72
C ASP A 133 20.08 -27.32 -1.32
N THR A 134 19.35 -27.40 -2.43
CA THR A 134 18.71 -26.26 -3.11
C THR A 134 17.23 -26.10 -2.74
N ALA A 135 16.66 -27.05 -1.99
CA ALA A 135 15.26 -27.01 -1.59
C ALA A 135 14.98 -25.78 -0.73
N ALA A 136 13.84 -25.15 -1.01
CA ALA A 136 13.33 -24.02 -0.24
C ALA A 136 11.82 -24.14 -0.05
N LEU A 137 11.31 -23.47 0.98
CA LEU A 137 9.89 -23.33 1.24
C LEU A 137 9.43 -21.93 0.82
N VAL A 138 8.35 -21.85 0.06
CA VAL A 138 7.75 -20.58 -0.35
C VAL A 138 6.40 -20.44 0.35
N ALA A 139 6.28 -19.44 1.22
CA ALA A 139 5.04 -19.10 1.88
C ALA A 139 4.25 -18.08 1.06
N HIS A 140 2.99 -18.39 0.78
CA HIS A 140 2.02 -17.51 0.16
C HIS A 140 0.89 -17.14 1.10
N ARG A 141 0.65 -15.83 1.25
CA ARG A 141 -0.55 -15.29 1.89
C ARG A 141 -1.35 -14.51 0.87
N GLU A 142 -2.56 -14.95 0.60
CA GLU A 142 -3.49 -14.25 -0.29
C GLU A 142 -4.07 -13.04 0.45
N PHE A 143 -4.22 -11.92 -0.25
CA PHE A 143 -4.90 -10.75 0.29
C PHE A 143 -5.62 -9.98 -0.82
N ILE A 144 -6.57 -9.14 -0.39
CA ILE A 144 -7.23 -8.20 -1.28
C ILE A 144 -6.44 -6.90 -1.31
N ASP A 145 -6.05 -6.52 -2.52
CA ASP A 145 -5.29 -5.32 -2.80
C ASP A 145 -6.20 -4.34 -3.54
N LEU A 146 -6.69 -3.32 -2.83
CA LEU A 146 -7.38 -2.19 -3.45
C LEU A 146 -6.35 -1.13 -3.88
N ARG A 147 -6.54 -0.65 -5.10
CA ARG A 147 -5.82 0.50 -5.64
C ARG A 147 -6.78 1.45 -6.31
N THR A 148 -6.46 2.73 -6.25
CA THR A 148 -7.14 3.76 -7.01
C THR A 148 -6.24 4.18 -8.17
N TYR A 149 -6.88 4.46 -9.30
CA TYR A 149 -6.27 4.98 -10.52
C TYR A 149 -6.82 6.39 -10.68
N VAL A 150 -5.97 7.39 -10.47
CA VAL A 150 -6.35 8.81 -10.50
C VAL A 150 -6.03 9.38 -11.87
N PHE A 151 -7.03 9.92 -12.56
CA PHE A 151 -6.90 10.57 -13.85
C PHE A 151 -7.03 12.08 -13.63
N GLN A 152 -5.92 12.80 -13.82
CA GLN A 152 -5.86 14.25 -13.63
C GLN A 152 -6.10 14.98 -14.96
N HIS A 153 -6.69 16.15 -14.87
CA HIS A 153 -7.03 17.00 -15.99
C HIS A 153 -5.78 17.39 -16.78
N GLY A 154 -5.87 17.28 -18.11
CA GLY A 154 -4.75 17.55 -19.01
C GLY A 154 -3.61 16.52 -18.97
N GLN A 155 -3.71 15.46 -18.16
CA GLN A 155 -2.72 14.38 -18.12
C GLN A 155 -3.19 13.18 -18.96
N SER A 156 -2.31 12.63 -19.78
CA SER A 156 -2.60 11.44 -20.60
C SER A 156 -2.63 10.16 -19.76
N ASP A 157 -1.76 10.09 -18.76
CA ASP A 157 -1.57 8.92 -17.92
C ASP A 157 -2.31 9.05 -16.58
N TYR A 158 -2.60 7.90 -15.98
CA TYR A 158 -3.14 7.85 -14.63
C TYR A 158 -2.04 7.60 -13.60
N THR A 159 -2.25 8.10 -12.39
CA THR A 159 -1.42 7.75 -11.24
C THR A 159 -2.06 6.59 -10.47
N ARG A 160 -1.33 5.49 -10.34
CA ARG A 160 -1.80 4.28 -9.64
C ARG A 160 -1.31 4.29 -8.19
N THR A 161 -2.23 4.38 -7.24
CA THR A 161 -1.89 4.69 -5.84
C THR A 161 -2.51 3.71 -4.85
N ARG A 162 -1.73 3.36 -3.81
CA ARG A 162 -2.22 2.68 -2.59
C ARG A 162 -2.66 3.75 -1.59
N PHE A 163 -3.76 3.52 -0.89
CA PHE A 163 -4.40 4.57 -0.10
C PHE A 163 -4.77 4.16 1.33
N TYR A 164 -4.65 2.89 1.72
CA TYR A 164 -5.15 2.41 3.01
C TYR A 164 -4.50 3.06 4.23
N MET A 165 -3.19 3.28 4.21
CA MET A 165 -2.47 3.87 5.34
C MET A 165 -2.59 5.40 5.31
N ASN A 166 -2.32 5.98 4.14
CA ASN A 166 -2.19 7.42 3.96
C ASN A 166 -3.55 8.14 3.89
N GLY A 167 -4.53 7.51 3.24
CA GLY A 167 -5.69 8.20 2.70
C GLY A 167 -5.37 8.94 1.41
N VAL A 168 -6.40 9.25 0.63
CA VAL A 168 -6.31 10.05 -0.60
C VAL A 168 -7.30 11.20 -0.52
N ILE A 169 -6.85 12.41 -0.85
CA ILE A 169 -7.64 13.63 -0.91
C ILE A 169 -7.62 14.13 -2.35
N LEU A 170 -8.78 14.43 -2.93
CA LEU A 170 -8.93 14.80 -4.34
C LEU A 170 -9.63 16.16 -4.47
N SER A 171 -8.96 17.13 -5.09
CA SER A 171 -9.67 18.27 -5.70
C SER A 171 -10.20 17.81 -7.05
N VAL A 172 -11.52 17.89 -7.24
CA VAL A 172 -12.19 17.32 -8.41
C VAL A 172 -12.73 18.38 -9.34
N GLU A 173 -12.75 18.05 -10.63
CA GLU A 173 -13.35 18.89 -11.67
C GLU A 173 -14.89 18.77 -11.67
N PRO A 174 -15.65 19.74 -12.22
CA PRO A 174 -17.12 19.73 -12.22
C PRO A 174 -17.76 18.48 -12.84
N HIS A 175 -17.04 17.79 -13.73
CA HIS A 175 -17.49 16.58 -14.41
C HIS A 175 -16.87 15.29 -13.83
N PHE A 176 -16.45 15.34 -12.57
CA PHE A 176 -15.80 14.24 -11.88
C PHE A 176 -16.58 12.93 -11.94
N LYS A 177 -15.86 11.83 -12.17
CA LYS A 177 -16.44 10.49 -12.19
C LYS A 177 -15.76 9.57 -11.19
N LEU A 178 -16.56 9.03 -10.27
CA LEU A 178 -16.20 7.92 -9.41
C LEU A 178 -16.57 6.60 -10.10
N VAL A 179 -15.57 5.79 -10.49
CA VAL A 179 -15.80 4.46 -11.07
C VAL A 179 -15.38 3.39 -10.08
N ASP A 180 -16.35 2.83 -9.36
CA ASP A 180 -16.11 1.66 -8.52
C ASP A 180 -16.19 0.37 -9.36
N ALA A 181 -15.05 -0.29 -9.53
CA ALA A 181 -14.93 -1.55 -10.26
C ALA A 181 -14.47 -2.70 -9.35
N ARG A 182 -14.74 -2.61 -8.04
CA ARG A 182 -14.37 -3.66 -7.07
C ARG A 182 -15.02 -5.01 -7.35
N ASP A 183 -16.21 -5.03 -7.93
CA ASP A 183 -16.96 -6.27 -8.21
C ASP A 183 -16.68 -6.88 -9.58
N LYS A 184 -15.87 -6.22 -10.43
CA LYS A 184 -15.57 -6.77 -11.75
C LYS A 184 -14.66 -8.00 -11.64
N PRO A 185 -15.10 -9.19 -12.10
CA PRO A 185 -14.29 -10.39 -12.05
C PRO A 185 -13.05 -10.22 -12.95
N ARG A 186 -11.86 -10.46 -12.38
CA ARG A 186 -10.61 -10.50 -13.14
C ARG A 186 -10.26 -11.93 -13.51
N LYS A 187 -9.71 -12.09 -14.72
CA LYS A 187 -9.10 -13.34 -15.17
C LYS A 187 -8.04 -13.78 -14.15
N GLN A 188 -8.18 -15.00 -13.64
CA GLN A 188 -7.19 -15.61 -12.76
C GLN A 188 -5.87 -15.74 -13.54
N ARG A 189 -4.74 -15.42 -12.88
CA ARG A 189 -3.44 -15.62 -13.51
C ARG A 189 -3.12 -17.11 -13.54
N ASN A 190 -2.46 -17.56 -14.61
CA ASN A 190 -2.10 -18.97 -14.82
C ASN A 190 -0.89 -19.43 -13.98
N ASP A 191 -0.28 -18.56 -13.18
CA ASP A 191 0.96 -18.79 -12.41
C ASP A 191 0.70 -19.13 -10.92
N SER A 192 -0.47 -19.71 -10.62
CA SER A 192 -0.76 -20.19 -9.26
C SER A 192 -0.04 -21.51 -8.98
N TYR A 193 0.70 -21.56 -7.87
CA TYR A 193 1.21 -22.82 -7.33
C TYR A 193 0.01 -23.67 -6.87
N SER A 194 -0.02 -24.93 -7.28
CA SER A 194 -0.94 -25.95 -6.76
C SER A 194 -0.29 -26.71 -5.60
N ASP A 195 -1.11 -27.41 -4.82
CA ASP A 195 -0.69 -28.46 -3.88
C ASP A 195 0.25 -27.97 -2.76
N PRO A 196 -0.25 -27.15 -1.83
CA PRO A 196 0.56 -26.69 -0.70
C PRO A 196 0.92 -27.87 0.24
N ILE A 197 2.19 -27.92 0.65
CA ILE A 197 2.73 -28.87 1.64
C ILE A 197 2.14 -28.58 3.03
N ALA A 198 1.85 -27.30 3.32
CA ALA A 198 1.24 -26.89 4.58
C ALA A 198 0.26 -25.74 4.37
N ASN A 199 -0.79 -25.67 5.20
CA ASN A 199 -1.79 -24.60 5.16
C ASN A 199 -2.40 -24.37 6.54
N ASN A 200 -2.28 -23.15 7.07
CA ASN A 200 -2.88 -22.77 8.36
C ASN A 200 -4.08 -21.82 8.21
N GLY A 201 -4.70 -21.77 7.04
CA GLY A 201 -5.83 -20.89 6.72
C GLY A 201 -5.43 -19.46 6.33
N THR A 202 -4.22 -19.01 6.72
CA THR A 202 -3.67 -17.70 6.31
C THR A 202 -2.53 -17.85 5.31
N TRP A 203 -1.59 -18.74 5.62
CA TRP A 203 -0.41 -19.03 4.84
C TRP A 203 -0.51 -20.42 4.22
N LYS A 204 -0.20 -20.50 2.93
CA LYS A 204 -0.01 -21.74 2.18
C LYS A 204 1.48 -21.89 1.87
N ILE A 205 2.08 -23.03 2.20
CA ILE A 205 3.50 -23.29 2.00
C ILE A 205 3.68 -24.25 0.83
N PHE A 206 4.59 -23.93 -0.06
CA PHE A 206 4.91 -24.73 -1.24
C PHE A 206 6.38 -25.10 -1.24
N GLY A 207 6.68 -26.30 -1.72
CA GLY A 207 8.04 -26.71 -2.04
C GLY A 207 8.52 -26.03 -3.31
N LYS A 208 9.77 -25.55 -3.31
CA LYS A 208 10.43 -25.01 -4.48
C LYS A 208 11.88 -25.50 -4.57
N TYR A 209 12.25 -26.02 -5.73
CA TYR A 209 13.65 -26.19 -6.14
C TYR A 209 14.13 -24.94 -6.88
N ARG A 210 15.45 -24.73 -6.93
CA ARG A 210 16.02 -23.60 -7.67
C ARG A 210 15.94 -23.77 -9.18
#